data_AF-A0A838EAC4-F1
#
_entry.id   AF-A0A838EAC4-F1
#
_cell.length_a   1.000
_cell.length_b   1.000
_cell.length_c   1.000
_cell.angle_alpha   90.00
_cell.angle_beta   90.00
_cell.angle_gamma   90.00
#
_symmetry.space_group_name_H-M   'P 1'
#
loop_
_entity.id
_entity.type
_entity.pdbx_description
1 polymer ?
#
loop_
_entity_poly.entity_id
_entity_poly.type
_entity_poly.pdbx_seq_one_letter_code
_entity_poly.pdbx_strand_id
1 'polypeptide(L)'
;FGPRFLHSTGQLHKGGPGSVVALQLTDEPQGGPDIPGRPYDFTTLVRAQAAGDLRSLRDHGRRVAAVTVDAAQLGGVAVAIEQAIAEPRSRRPR
;
A
#
# COMPACT_ATOMS: atom_id res chain seq x y z
N PHE A 1 -7.99 -7.07 -0.02
CA PHE A 1 -7.52 -6.03 -0.95
C PHE A 1 -8.21 -4.71 -0.60
N GLY A 2 -7.57 -3.57 -0.84
CA GLY A 2 -8.15 -2.25 -0.52
C GLY A 2 -9.48 -2.04 -1.26
N PRO A 3 -10.39 -1.20 -0.75
CA PRO A 3 -10.25 -0.25 0.37
C PRO A 3 -10.62 -0.84 1.75
N ARG A 4 -10.87 -2.15 1.84
CA ARG A 4 -11.44 -2.78 3.06
C ARG A 4 -10.44 -3.08 4.18
N PHE A 5 -9.14 -3.02 3.92
CA PHE A 5 -8.14 -3.50 4.89
C PHE A 5 -8.08 -2.69 6.19
N LEU A 6 -8.42 -1.40 6.13
CA LEU A 6 -8.44 -0.54 7.31
C LEU A 6 -9.55 -0.90 8.32
N HIS A 7 -10.55 -1.69 7.92
CA HIS A 7 -11.70 -2.03 8.76
C HIS A 7 -11.54 -3.38 9.49
N SER A 8 -10.72 -4.31 8.99
CA SER A 8 -10.56 -5.65 9.60
C SER A 8 -9.23 -5.86 10.32
N THR A 9 -8.21 -5.05 10.06
CA THR A 9 -6.85 -5.21 10.62
C THR A 9 -6.32 -3.92 11.30
N GLY A 10 -7.23 -3.07 11.78
CA GLY A 10 -6.89 -1.77 12.35
C GLY A 10 -5.88 -1.84 13.51
N GLN A 11 -5.97 -2.85 14.38
CA GLN A 11 -5.00 -3.04 15.46
C GLN A 11 -3.61 -3.44 14.94
N LEU A 12 -3.51 -4.33 13.95
CA LEU A 12 -2.22 -4.77 13.39
C LEU A 12 -1.46 -3.62 12.70
N HIS A 13 -2.19 -2.65 12.10
CA HIS A 13 -1.60 -1.55 11.35
C HIS A 13 -1.48 -0.23 12.13
N LYS A 14 -2.31 0.00 13.15
CA LYS A 14 -2.36 1.29 13.87
C LYS A 14 -2.02 1.17 15.37
N GLY A 15 -2.29 0.04 16.04
CA GLY A 15 -2.12 -0.12 17.49
C GLY A 15 -1.16 -1.23 17.98
N GLY A 16 -0.74 -2.16 17.12
CA GLY A 16 0.07 -3.32 17.47
C GLY A 16 1.57 -3.05 17.47
N PRO A 17 2.40 -4.04 17.87
CA PRO A 17 3.86 -3.92 17.86
C PRO A 17 4.35 -3.40 16.51
N GLY A 18 5.31 -2.47 16.50
CA GLY A 18 5.89 -1.84 15.29
C GLY A 18 6.66 -2.78 14.35
N SER A 19 6.43 -4.09 14.43
CA SER A 19 7.07 -5.11 13.62
C SER A 19 6.56 -5.14 12.18
N VAL A 20 5.35 -4.67 11.91
CA VAL A 20 4.75 -4.69 10.56
C VAL A 20 5.55 -3.83 9.58
N VAL A 21 5.88 -4.42 8.44
CA VAL A 21 6.34 -3.72 7.23
C VAL A 21 5.22 -3.84 6.21
N ALA A 22 4.76 -2.71 5.68
CA ALA A 22 3.74 -2.66 4.66
C ALA A 22 4.36 -2.31 3.30
N LEU A 23 3.87 -2.98 2.25
CA LEU A 23 4.11 -2.61 0.86
C LEU A 23 2.75 -2.29 0.23
N GLN A 24 2.59 -1.07 -0.23
CA GLN A 24 1.43 -0.64 -1.00
C GLN A 24 1.78 -0.69 -2.48
N LEU A 25 1.03 -1.49 -3.24
CA LEU A 25 1.11 -1.55 -4.68
C LEU A 25 -0.11 -0.83 -5.27
N THR A 26 0.15 0.17 -6.10
CA THR A 26 -0.88 0.93 -6.82
C THR A 26 -0.68 0.82 -8.32
N ASP A 27 -1.75 0.95 -9.08
CA ASP A 27 -1.70 1.16 -10.52
C ASP A 27 -1.97 2.63 -10.87
N GLU A 28 -1.73 3.02 -12.12
CA GLU A 28 -2.06 4.35 -12.65
C GLU A 28 -3.03 4.25 -13.84
N PRO A 29 -4.28 3.81 -13.60
CA PRO A 29 -5.28 3.71 -14.66
C PRO A 29 -5.66 5.11 -15.13
N GLN A 30 -5.78 5.30 -16.43
CA GLN A 30 -6.16 6.57 -17.03
C GLN A 30 -7.68 6.59 -17.25
N GLY A 31 -8.37 7.43 -16.48
CA GLY A 31 -9.83 7.51 -16.48
C GLY A 31 -10.49 6.34 -15.76
N GLY A 32 -11.58 6.62 -15.06
CA GLY A 32 -12.45 5.61 -14.48
C GLY A 32 -13.91 5.94 -14.73
N PRO A 33 -14.84 5.04 -14.37
CA PRO A 33 -16.25 5.35 -14.42
C PRO A 33 -16.55 6.59 -13.55
N ASP A 34 -17.39 7.48 -14.07
CA ASP A 34 -17.89 8.61 -13.29
C ASP A 34 -18.69 8.13 -12.09
N ILE A 35 -18.64 8.91 -11.01
CA ILE A 35 -19.51 8.69 -9.86
C ILE A 35 -20.69 9.67 -9.98
N PRO A 36 -21.95 9.17 -10.10
CA PRO A 36 -23.11 10.03 -10.23
C PRO A 36 -23.19 11.09 -9.12
N GLY A 37 -23.33 12.36 -9.51
CA GLY A 37 -23.47 13.49 -8.58
C GLY A 37 -22.18 13.90 -7.86
N ARG A 38 -21.01 13.39 -8.27
CA ARG A 38 -19.71 13.80 -7.71
C ARG A 38 -18.85 14.48 -8.79
N PRO A 39 -17.99 15.44 -8.40
CA PRO A 39 -17.09 16.13 -9.34
C PRO A 39 -15.82 15.31 -9.63
N TYR A 40 -15.79 14.01 -9.32
CA TYR A 40 -14.63 13.13 -9.48
C TYR A 40 -15.09 11.71 -9.82
N ASP A 41 -14.21 10.96 -10.49
CA ASP A 41 -14.44 9.57 -10.90
C ASP A 41 -13.96 8.54 -9.86
N PHE A 42 -14.23 7.26 -10.10
CA PHE A 42 -13.77 6.18 -9.22
C PHE A 42 -12.24 6.08 -9.17
N THR A 43 -11.55 6.38 -10.26
CA THR A 43 -10.08 6.37 -10.31
C THR A 43 -9.50 7.40 -9.33
N THR A 44 -10.01 8.62 -9.34
CA THR A 44 -9.63 9.69 -8.42
C THR A 44 -9.92 9.29 -6.97
N LEU A 45 -11.10 8.70 -6.72
CA LEU A 45 -11.47 8.24 -5.37
C LEU A 45 -10.51 7.17 -4.84
N VAL A 46 -10.19 6.15 -5.66
CA VAL A 46 -9.28 5.06 -5.26
C VAL A 46 -7.86 5.59 -5.02
N ARG A 47 -7.37 6.49 -5.86
CA ARG A 47 -6.07 7.15 -5.67
C ARG A 47 -6.02 7.96 -4.38
N ALA A 48 -7.08 8.72 -4.10
CA ALA A 48 -7.19 9.49 -2.86
C ALA A 48 -7.21 8.59 -1.62
N GLN A 49 -7.92 7.46 -1.69
CA GLN A 49 -7.93 6.45 -0.63
C GLN A 49 -6.54 5.84 -0.41
N ALA A 50 -5.86 5.42 -1.48
CA ALA A 50 -4.51 4.87 -1.39
C ALA A 50 -3.51 5.87 -0.76
N ALA A 51 -3.58 7.15 -1.16
CA ALA A 51 -2.75 8.20 -0.57
C ALA A 51 -3.07 8.45 0.91
N GLY A 52 -4.36 8.42 1.28
CA GLY A 52 -4.81 8.53 2.67
C GLY A 52 -4.31 7.39 3.55
N ASP A 53 -4.36 6.17 3.05
CA ASP A 53 -3.86 4.98 3.74
C ASP A 53 -2.35 5.07 3.99
N LEU A 54 -1.58 5.45 2.96
CA LEU A 54 -0.13 5.64 3.07
C LEU A 54 0.24 6.70 4.12
N ARG A 55 -0.45 7.84 4.07
CA ARG A 55 -0.25 8.92 5.06
C ARG A 55 -0.58 8.42 6.46
N SER A 56 -1.70 7.74 6.65
CA SER A 56 -2.09 7.20 7.95
C SER A 56 -1.02 6.25 8.50
N LEU A 57 -0.48 5.35 7.69
CA LEU A 57 0.60 4.44 8.11
C LEU A 57 1.87 5.20 8.52
N ARG A 58 2.27 6.21 7.74
CA ARG A 58 3.44 7.05 8.04
C ARG A 58 3.25 7.85 9.32
N ASP A 59 2.08 8.45 9.53
CA ASP A 59 1.76 9.25 10.72
C ASP A 59 1.80 8.39 12.00
N HIS A 60 1.54 7.07 11.89
CA HIS A 60 1.67 6.11 12.99
C HIS A 60 3.10 5.51 13.11
N GLY A 61 4.09 6.07 12.42
CA GLY A 61 5.48 5.61 12.47
C GLY A 61 5.70 4.22 11.87
N ARG A 62 4.79 3.74 11.00
CA ARG A 62 4.90 2.40 10.40
C ARG A 62 5.91 2.41 9.24
N ARG A 63 6.63 1.29 9.10
CA ARG A 63 7.51 1.06 7.96
C ARG A 63 6.66 0.71 6.75
N VAL A 64 6.49 1.66 5.83
CA VAL A 64 5.69 1.49 4.62
C VAL A 64 6.43 1.99 3.39
N ALA A 65 6.43 1.17 2.34
CA ALA A 65 6.83 1.56 0.99
C ALA A 65 5.58 1.58 0.08
N ALA A 66 5.52 2.52 -0.85
CA ALA A 66 4.47 2.62 -1.86
C ALA A 66 5.14 2.61 -3.24
N VAL A 67 4.64 1.77 -4.14
CA VAL A 67 5.18 1.59 -5.49
C VAL A 67 4.02 1.56 -6.48
N THR A 68 4.08 2.43 -7.48
CA THR A 68 3.23 2.35 -8.66
C THR A 68 3.79 1.30 -9.62
N VAL A 69 2.94 0.40 -10.08
CA VAL A 69 3.31 -0.70 -10.98
C VAL A 69 2.28 -0.85 -12.09
N ASP A 70 2.75 -1.25 -13.27
CA ASP A 70 1.90 -1.76 -14.35
C ASP A 70 1.82 -3.30 -14.31
N ALA A 71 0.97 -3.87 -15.16
CA ALA A 71 0.75 -5.31 -15.23
C ALA A 71 2.01 -6.10 -15.63
N ALA A 72 2.90 -5.52 -16.45
CA ALA A 72 4.13 -6.17 -16.88
C ALA A 72 5.16 -6.26 -15.73
N GLN A 73 5.11 -5.33 -14.77
CA GLN A 73 6.02 -5.27 -13.63
C GLN A 73 5.63 -6.20 -12.47
N LEU A 74 4.37 -6.66 -12.39
CA LEU A 74 3.88 -7.45 -11.26
C LEU A 74 4.69 -8.73 -10.99
N GLY A 75 5.11 -9.44 -12.04
CA GLY A 75 5.93 -10.65 -11.89
C GLY A 75 7.29 -10.36 -11.26
N GLY A 76 7.94 -9.27 -11.68
CA GLY A 76 9.23 -8.84 -11.12
C GLY A 76 9.12 -8.42 -9.66
N VAL A 77 8.03 -7.74 -9.30
CA VAL A 77 7.74 -7.35 -7.91
C VAL A 77 7.57 -8.58 -7.01
N ALA A 78 6.85 -9.60 -7.47
CA ALA A 78 6.68 -10.85 -6.72
C ALA A 78 8.03 -11.52 -6.45
N VAL A 79 8.88 -11.65 -7.48
CA VAL A 79 10.24 -12.23 -7.33
C VAL A 79 11.08 -11.41 -6.35
N ALA A 80 11.06 -10.08 -6.46
CA ALA A 80 11.82 -9.20 -5.56
C ALA A 80 11.36 -9.33 -4.09
N ILE A 81 10.06 -9.50 -3.84
CA ILE A 81 9.53 -9.73 -2.50
C ILE A 81 10.01 -11.07 -1.95
N GLU A 82 9.93 -12.15 -2.73
CA GLU A 82 10.40 -13.48 -2.31
C GLU A 82 11.90 -13.46 -1.96
N GLN A 83 12.72 -12.80 -2.78
CA GLN A 83 14.15 -12.62 -2.51
C GLN A 83 14.41 -11.82 -1.23
N ALA A 84 13.69 -10.71 -1.05
CA ALA A 84 13.83 -9.86 0.14
C ALA A 84 13.39 -10.55 1.45
N ILE A 85 12.49 -11.53 1.35
CA ILE A 85 12.05 -12.36 2.50
C ILE A 85 13.06 -13.49 2.77
N ALA A 86 13.63 -14.09 1.72
CA ALA A 86 14.60 -15.18 1.83
C ALA A 86 15.96 -14.74 2.38
N GLU A 87 16.37 -13.49 2.13
CA GLU A 87 17.63 -12.96 2.65
C GLU A 87 17.56 -12.69 4.17
N PRO A 88 18.47 -13.26 4.99
CA PRO A 88 18.52 -12.97 6.41
C PRO A 88 18.87 -11.49 6.62
N ARG A 89 17.93 -10.75 7.22
CA ARG A 89 18.11 -9.31 7.49
C ARG A 89 19.31 -9.13 8.43
N SER A 90 20.43 -8.61 7.92
CA SER A 90 21.55 -8.19 8.77
C SER A 90 21.03 -7.10 9.73
N ARG A 91 21.09 -7.35 11.04
CA ARG A 91 20.83 -6.32 12.05
C ARG A 91 21.81 -5.18 11.81
N ARG A 92 21.31 -3.98 11.45
CA ARG A 92 22.14 -2.77 11.51
C ARG A 92 22.62 -2.59 12.96
N PRO A 93 23.92 -2.43 13.22
CA PRO A 93 24.40 -2.08 14.54
C PRO A 93 23.85 -0.69 14.92
N ARG A 94 23.54 -0.53 16.21
CA ARG A 94 23.00 0.71 16.79
C ARG A 94 24.02 1.83 16.75
#